data_AF-A0A1A9ZC91-F1
#
_entry.id   AF-A0A1A9ZC91-F1
#
_cell.length_a   1.000
_cell.length_b   1.000
_cell.length_c   1.000
_cell.angle_alpha   90.00
_cell.angle_beta   90.00
_cell.angle_gamma   90.00
#
_symmetry.space_group_name_H-M   'P 1'
#
loop_
_entity.id
_entity.type
_entity.pdbx_description
1 polymer ?
#
loop_
_entity_poly.entity_id
_entity_poly.type
_entity_poly.pdbx_seq_one_letter_code
_entity_poly.pdbx_strand_id
1 'polypeptide(L)'
;MNFKNFCVTRYLVLLLLLIFNFLAKNQAKMFTRCQLAKELLRHDFPRSYLSNWVCLVENESGRSTSKVTQLPNQSVSYGLFQINSKNWCRKGRKGGICNIKCEGK
;
A
#
# COMPACT_ATOMS: atom_id res chain seq x y z
N MET A 1 -17.55 -22.85 39.92
CA MET A 1 -17.02 -21.90 38.93
C MET A 1 -16.87 -22.63 37.59
N ASN A 2 -17.51 -22.12 36.53
CA ASN A 2 -17.88 -22.89 35.33
C ASN A 2 -16.75 -23.04 34.30
N PHE A 3 -16.32 -24.29 34.05
CA PHE A 3 -15.35 -24.69 33.01
C PHE A 3 -15.73 -24.21 31.60
N LYS A 4 -17.04 -24.07 31.31
CA LYS A 4 -17.57 -23.49 30.07
C LYS A 4 -17.12 -22.05 29.84
N ASN A 5 -17.05 -21.23 30.90
CA ASN A 5 -16.62 -19.84 30.79
C ASN A 5 -15.15 -19.75 30.40
N PHE A 6 -14.30 -20.63 30.94
CA PHE A 6 -12.88 -20.67 30.58
C PHE A 6 -12.64 -20.99 29.10
N CYS A 7 -13.44 -21.91 28.53
CA CYS A 7 -13.37 -22.26 27.10
C CYS A 7 -13.86 -21.11 26.19
N VAL A 8 -14.97 -20.46 26.56
CA VAL A 8 -15.54 -19.31 25.81
C VAL A 8 -14.60 -18.11 25.83
N THR A 9 -14.00 -17.79 26.98
CA THR A 9 -13.03 -16.69 27.09
C THR A 9 -11.79 -16.95 26.22
N ARG A 10 -11.28 -18.18 26.19
CA ARG A 10 -10.10 -18.54 25.39
C ARG A 10 -10.38 -18.47 23.88
N TYR A 11 -11.58 -18.87 23.46
CA TYR A 11 -12.03 -18.75 22.07
C TYR A 11 -12.20 -17.28 21.65
N LEU A 12 -12.80 -16.45 22.49
CA LEU A 12 -12.95 -15.01 22.24
C LEU A 12 -11.59 -14.29 22.11
N VAL A 13 -10.62 -14.62 22.98
CA VAL A 13 -9.27 -14.07 22.91
C VAL A 13 -8.58 -14.45 21.58
N LEU A 14 -8.70 -15.71 21.15
CA LEU A 14 -8.15 -16.16 19.86
C LEU A 14 -8.80 -15.42 18.67
N LEU A 15 -10.12 -15.22 18.72
CA LEU A 15 -10.86 -14.48 17.70
C LEU A 15 -10.42 -13.01 17.61
N LEU A 16 -10.25 -12.35 18.75
CA LEU A 16 -9.74 -10.98 18.82
C LEU A 16 -8.31 -10.86 18.27
N LEU A 17 -7.44 -11.81 18.58
CA LEU A 17 -6.07 -11.85 18.03
C LEU A 17 -6.08 -12.04 16.51
N LEU A 18 -6.96 -12.89 15.97
CA LEU A 18 -7.09 -13.09 14.52
C LEU A 18 -7.58 -11.81 13.81
N ILE A 19 -8.58 -11.12 14.39
CA ILE A 19 -9.10 -9.87 13.84
C ILE A 19 -8.01 -8.78 13.86
N PHE A 20 -7.27 -8.64 14.95
CA PHE A 20 -6.19 -7.66 15.07
C PHE A 20 -5.08 -7.88 14.03
N ASN A 21 -4.65 -9.13 13.83
CA ASN A 21 -3.67 -9.49 12.81
C ASN A 21 -4.18 -9.23 11.38
N PHE A 22 -5.48 -9.34 11.14
CA PHE A 22 -6.08 -9.06 9.84
C PHE A 22 -6.10 -7.56 9.54
N LEU A 23 -6.44 -6.73 10.54
CA LEU A 23 -6.48 -5.26 10.41
C LEU A 23 -5.08 -4.65 10.22
N ALA A 24 -4.04 -5.23 10.80
CA ALA A 24 -2.67 -4.72 10.70
C ALA A 24 -2.07 -4.77 9.28
N LYS A 25 -2.64 -5.56 8.35
CA LYS A 25 -2.06 -5.77 7.01
C LYS A 25 -2.37 -4.65 6.00
N ASN A 26 -3.34 -3.79 6.28
CA ASN A 26 -3.79 -2.74 5.34
C ASN A 26 -3.36 -1.33 5.78
N GLN A 27 -2.10 -1.15 6.16
CA GLN A 27 -1.63 0.18 6.54
C GLN A 27 -1.17 0.99 5.33
N ALA A 28 -2.01 1.94 4.93
CA ALA A 28 -1.59 3.07 4.13
C ALA A 28 -0.45 3.81 4.86
N LYS A 29 0.66 4.08 4.16
CA LYS A 29 1.84 4.76 4.72
C LYS A 29 2.03 6.11 4.06
N MET A 30 2.22 7.14 4.89
CA MET A 30 2.65 8.46 4.45
C MET A 30 4.12 8.65 4.84
N PHE A 31 4.99 8.84 3.85
CA PHE A 31 6.41 9.01 4.09
C PHE A 31 6.76 10.47 4.38
N THR A 32 7.75 10.68 5.26
CA THR A 32 8.51 11.94 5.24
C THR A 32 9.50 11.93 4.08
N ARG A 33 9.99 13.12 3.68
CA ARG A 33 10.94 13.25 2.57
C ARG A 33 12.18 12.37 2.73
N CYS A 34 12.80 12.38 3.92
CA CYS A 34 14.01 11.58 4.18
C CYS A 34 13.71 10.07 4.28
N GLN A 35 12.56 9.68 4.84
CA GLN A 35 12.16 8.27 4.85
C GLN A 35 11.93 7.75 3.43
N LEU A 36 11.27 8.53 2.57
CA LEU A 36 11.12 8.21 1.16
C LEU A 36 12.48 8.04 0.48
N ALA A 37 13.37 9.02 0.63
CA ALA A 37 14.71 8.96 0.03
C ALA A 37 15.48 7.71 0.49
N LYS A 38 15.38 7.35 1.78
CA LYS A 38 16.00 6.15 2.33
C LYS A 38 15.42 4.86 1.73
N GLU A 39 14.09 4.77 1.59
CA GLU A 39 13.47 3.59 0.96
C GLU A 39 13.80 3.49 -0.52
N LEU A 40 13.83 4.60 -1.27
CA LEU A 40 14.23 4.58 -2.68
C LEU A 40 15.65 4.03 -2.84
N LEU A 41 16.61 4.48 -2.01
CA LEU A 41 17.97 3.94 -2.01
C LEU A 41 18.02 2.46 -1.61
N ARG A 42 17.15 2.02 -0.69
CA ARG A 42 17.05 0.61 -0.28
C ARG A 42 16.55 -0.30 -1.41
N HIS A 43 15.78 0.27 -2.35
CA HIS A 43 15.27 -0.41 -3.54
C HIS A 43 16.13 -0.14 -4.78
N ASP A 44 17.42 0.14 -4.59
CA ASP A 44 18.42 0.28 -5.65
C ASP A 44 18.14 1.42 -6.66
N PHE A 45 17.37 2.44 -6.26
CA PHE A 45 17.25 3.64 -7.08
C PHE A 45 18.60 4.38 -7.14
N PRO A 46 19.04 4.81 -8.33
CA PRO A 46 20.34 5.44 -8.51
C PRO A 46 20.41 6.75 -7.71
N ARG A 47 21.45 6.88 -6.88
CA ARG A 47 21.65 8.05 -6.01
C ARG A 47 21.71 9.37 -6.78
N SER A 48 22.23 9.35 -8.01
CA SER A 48 22.32 10.51 -8.90
C SER A 48 20.95 11.09 -9.28
N TYR A 49 19.89 10.27 -9.32
CA TYR A 49 18.54 10.69 -9.68
C TYR A 49 17.59 10.72 -8.47
N LEU A 50 18.10 10.54 -7.26
CA LEU A 50 17.27 10.43 -6.06
C LEU A 50 16.40 11.66 -5.84
N SER A 51 16.94 12.86 -6.07
CA SER A 51 16.19 14.12 -5.99
C SER A 51 15.01 14.16 -6.97
N ASN A 52 15.19 13.66 -8.18
CA ASN A 52 14.14 13.61 -9.21
C ASN A 52 13.01 12.67 -8.78
N TRP A 53 13.35 11.49 -8.26
CA TRP A 53 12.36 10.53 -7.76
C TRP A 53 11.59 11.05 -6.55
N VAL A 54 12.28 11.71 -5.62
CA VAL A 54 11.62 12.35 -4.46
C VAL A 54 10.68 13.46 -4.93
N CYS A 55 11.11 14.31 -5.86
CA CYS A 55 10.29 15.38 -6.43
C CYS A 55 9.03 14.82 -7.13
N LEU A 56 9.21 13.80 -7.97
CA LEU A 56 8.11 13.12 -8.66
C LEU A 56 7.08 12.60 -7.66
N VAL A 57 7.51 11.85 -6.65
CA VAL A 57 6.59 11.27 -5.65
C VAL A 57 5.90 12.36 -4.81
N GLU A 58 6.59 13.44 -4.46
CA GLU A 58 6.00 14.57 -3.73
C GLU A 58 4.88 15.23 -4.55
N ASN A 59 5.07 15.42 -5.86
CA ASN A 59 4.08 16.05 -6.72
C ASN A 59 2.92 15.12 -7.10
N GLU A 60 3.20 13.84 -7.32
CA GLU A 60 2.19 12.86 -7.78
C GLU A 60 1.26 12.41 -6.64
N SER A 61 1.82 12.11 -5.46
CA SER A 61 1.07 11.47 -4.38
C SER A 61 1.16 12.18 -3.03
N GLY A 62 1.97 13.24 -2.92
CA GLY A 62 2.27 13.84 -1.62
C GLY A 62 3.01 12.88 -0.68
N ARG A 63 3.70 11.87 -1.24
CA ARG A 63 4.39 10.78 -0.50
C ARG A 63 3.46 9.77 0.19
N SER A 64 2.21 9.66 -0.27
CA SER A 64 1.25 8.68 0.25
C SER A 64 1.21 7.41 -0.59
N THR A 65 1.36 6.24 0.05
CA THR A 65 1.23 4.93 -0.65
C THR A 65 -0.20 4.56 -0.98
N SER A 66 -1.20 5.26 -0.43
CA SER A 66 -2.63 4.98 -0.64
C SER A 66 -3.34 5.99 -1.53
N LYS A 67 -2.61 6.92 -2.15
CA LYS A 67 -3.21 7.90 -3.05
C LYS A 67 -3.86 7.20 -4.25
N VAL A 68 -5.14 7.47 -4.47
CA VAL A 68 -5.89 7.00 -5.64
C VAL A 68 -6.49 8.22 -6.34
N THR A 69 -6.28 8.31 -7.65
CA THR A 69 -6.76 9.44 -8.46
C THR A 69 -7.55 8.91 -9.64
N GLN A 70 -8.81 9.33 -9.75
CA GLN A 70 -9.68 8.99 -10.87
C GLN A 70 -9.50 10.03 -11.99
N LEU A 71 -9.32 9.56 -13.22
CA LEU A 71 -9.02 10.41 -14.38
C LEU A 71 -10.25 10.56 -15.30
N PRO A 72 -10.31 11.62 -16.14
CA PRO A 72 -11.45 11.87 -17.03
C PRO A 72 -11.72 10.74 -18.04
N ASN A 73 -10.68 10.00 -18.42
CA ASN A 73 -10.77 8.85 -19.33
C ASN A 73 -11.22 7.55 -18.62
N GLN A 74 -11.78 7.66 -17.41
CA GLN A 74 -12.25 6.57 -16.56
C GLN A 74 -11.14 5.63 -16.04
N SER A 75 -9.87 5.87 -16.36
CA SER A 75 -8.76 5.15 -15.75
C SER A 75 -8.45 5.70 -14.35
N VAL A 76 -7.70 4.92 -13.58
CA VAL A 76 -7.38 5.24 -12.19
C VAL A 76 -5.88 5.07 -11.98
N SER A 77 -5.27 6.04 -11.32
CA SER A 77 -3.87 6.02 -10.93
C SER A 77 -3.71 5.68 -9.45
N TYR A 78 -2.71 4.86 -9.13
CA TYR A 78 -2.56 4.24 -7.81
C TYR A 78 -1.19 4.48 -7.17
N GLY A 79 -1.23 4.69 -5.85
CA GLY A 79 -0.11 4.61 -4.95
C GLY A 79 0.93 5.70 -5.10
N LEU A 80 2.14 5.39 -4.63
CA LEU A 80 3.23 6.36 -4.45
C LEU A 80 3.65 7.06 -5.75
N PHE A 81 3.60 6.33 -6.87
CA PHE A 81 4.02 6.80 -8.19
C PHE A 81 2.86 7.04 -9.16
N GLN A 82 1.61 7.00 -8.67
CA GLN A 82 0.40 7.20 -9.49
C GLN A 82 0.36 6.31 -10.75
N ILE A 83 0.66 5.01 -10.57
CA ILE A 83 0.69 4.02 -11.66
C ILE A 83 -0.72 3.81 -12.23
N ASN A 84 -0.87 3.96 -13.55
CA ASN A 84 -2.18 3.99 -14.21
C ASN A 84 -2.74 2.60 -14.56
N SER A 85 -4.02 2.37 -14.28
CA SER A 85 -4.73 1.11 -14.56
C SER A 85 -5.07 0.84 -16.03
N LYS A 86 -4.84 1.79 -16.94
CA LYS A 86 -5.08 1.59 -18.36
C LYS A 86 -3.99 0.73 -19.01
N ASN A 87 -2.74 0.94 -18.63
CA ASN A 87 -1.58 0.32 -19.30
C ASN A 87 -0.73 -0.54 -18.35
N TRP A 88 -0.56 -0.12 -17.10
CA TRP A 88 0.49 -0.67 -16.24
C TRP A 88 -0.02 -1.79 -15.31
N CYS A 89 -1.19 -1.60 -14.69
CA CYS A 89 -1.82 -2.57 -13.78
C CYS A 89 -3.29 -2.78 -14.13
N ARG A 90 -3.99 -3.73 -13.48
CA ARG A 90 -5.46 -3.90 -13.59
C ARG A 90 -6.15 -3.89 -12.23
N LYS A 91 -7.34 -3.30 -12.17
CA LYS A 91 -8.20 -3.28 -10.98
C LYS A 91 -8.78 -4.67 -10.74
N GLY A 92 -8.69 -5.20 -9.52
CA GLY A 92 -9.28 -6.49 -9.10
C GLY A 92 -8.58 -7.77 -9.61
N ARG A 93 -7.82 -7.70 -10.70
CA ARG A 93 -7.10 -8.83 -11.32
C ARG A 93 -5.69 -8.47 -11.73
N LYS A 94 -4.82 -9.45 -11.90
CA LYS A 94 -3.48 -9.20 -12.47
C LYS A 94 -3.61 -8.81 -13.95
N GLY A 95 -2.75 -7.92 -14.41
CA GLY A 95 -2.64 -7.57 -15.83
C GLY A 95 -1.92 -6.24 -16.04
N GLY A 96 -2.01 -5.72 -17.26
CA GLY A 96 -1.19 -4.59 -17.69
C GLY A 96 0.26 -5.03 -17.94
N ILE A 97 1.12 -4.07 -18.30
CA ILE A 97 2.54 -4.32 -18.60
C ILE A 97 3.26 -4.89 -17.37
N CYS A 98 2.93 -4.42 -16.17
CA CYS A 98 3.55 -4.92 -14.93
C CYS A 98 2.97 -6.26 -14.48
N ASN A 99 1.89 -6.75 -15.09
CA ASN A 99 1.21 -8.01 -14.74
C ASN A 99 0.85 -8.15 -13.24
N ILE A 100 0.35 -7.08 -12.64
CA ILE A 100 -0.05 -7.02 -11.22
C ILE A 100 -1.46 -6.46 -11.04
N LYS A 101 -2.01 -6.66 -9.84
CA LYS A 101 -3.20 -5.95 -9.38
C LYS A 101 -2.82 -4.51 -9.01
N CYS A 102 -3.67 -3.53 -9.31
CA CYS A 102 -3.43 -2.13 -8.94
C CYS A 102 -3.59 -1.92 -7.43
N GLU A 103 -4.56 -2.60 -6.81
CA GLU A 103 -4.70 -2.65 -5.37
C GLU A 103 -3.56 -3.52 -4.82
N GLY A 104 -2.54 -2.86 -4.27
CA GLY A 104 -1.43 -3.52 -3.60
C GLY A 104 -1.93 -4.53 -2.57
N LYS A 105 -1.12 -5.57 -2.33
CA LYS A 105 -1.36 -6.54 -1.26
C LYS A 105 -0.88 -6.00 0.08
#